data_AF-A0A010ZXP8-F1
#
_entry.id   AF-A0A010ZXP8-F1
#
_cell.length_a   1.000
_cell.length_b   1.000
_cell.length_c   1.000
_cell.angle_alpha   90.00
_cell.angle_beta   90.00
_cell.angle_gamma   90.00
#
_symmetry.space_group_name_H-M   'P 1'
#
loop_
_entity.id
_entity.type
_entity.pdbx_description
1 polymer ?
#
loop_
_entity_poly.entity_id
_entity_poly.type
_entity_poly.pdbx_seq_one_letter_code
_entity_poly.pdbx_strand_id
1 'polypeptide(L)'
;MTLPPLKDLVYQDCGYNVPPGFTEDFVRLHEGGWDIAERDWERIVVLVLDTDAVHPKSNGIQAIREAVEAAAAFLHDDYEWPWCPICQRGTDVERREEPA
;
A
#
# COMPACT_ATOMS: atom_id res chain seq x y z
N MET A 1 10.73 5.65 -14.92
CA MET A 1 9.91 4.47 -14.56
C MET A 1 8.82 4.96 -13.63
N THR A 2 7.60 4.47 -13.77
CA THR A 2 6.44 5.01 -13.06
C THR A 2 5.80 3.90 -12.26
N LEU A 3 5.58 4.14 -10.96
CA LEU A 3 4.80 3.24 -10.11
C LEU A 3 3.33 3.25 -10.56
N PRO A 4 2.62 2.12 -10.50
CA PRO A 4 1.20 2.11 -10.82
C PRO A 4 0.45 2.92 -9.74
N PRO A 5 -0.47 3.81 -10.15
CA PRO A 5 -1.28 4.50 -9.19
C PRO A 5 -2.23 3.51 -8.50
N LEU A 6 -2.54 3.77 -7.22
CA LEU A 6 -3.39 2.95 -6.37
C LEU A 6 -4.74 2.67 -7.04
N LYS A 7 -5.33 3.68 -7.71
CA LYS A 7 -6.62 3.54 -8.43
C LYS A 7 -6.60 2.49 -9.54
N ASP A 8 -5.44 2.20 -10.12
CA ASP A 8 -5.33 1.21 -11.20
C ASP A 8 -5.38 -0.21 -10.62
N LEU A 9 -5.08 -0.37 -9.32
CA LEU A 9 -5.12 -1.66 -8.60
C LEU A 9 -6.53 -2.08 -8.17
N VAL A 10 -7.52 -1.20 -8.29
CA VAL A 10 -8.95 -1.50 -8.03
C VAL A 10 -9.45 -2.61 -8.95
N TYR A 11 -8.86 -2.74 -10.14
CA TYR A 11 -9.32 -3.66 -11.16
C TYR A 11 -8.64 -5.02 -11.04
N GLN A 12 -9.46 -6.08 -11.17
CA GLN A 12 -9.01 -7.47 -11.11
C GLN A 12 -7.94 -7.82 -12.16
N ASP A 13 -7.93 -7.10 -13.30
CA ASP A 13 -6.96 -7.28 -14.41
C ASP A 13 -5.90 -6.15 -14.47
N CYS A 14 -5.49 -5.60 -13.32
CA CYS A 14 -4.48 -4.52 -13.27
C CYS A 14 -3.04 -4.97 -13.61
N GLY A 15 -2.81 -6.27 -13.82
CA GLY A 15 -1.48 -6.82 -14.12
C GLY A 15 -0.61 -7.12 -12.90
N TYR A 16 -1.14 -6.92 -11.69
CA TYR A 16 -0.50 -7.19 -10.41
C TYR A 16 -1.31 -8.21 -9.61
N ASN A 17 -0.63 -9.07 -8.83
CA ASN A 17 -1.27 -9.98 -7.89
C ASN A 17 -1.61 -9.25 -6.57
N VAL A 18 -2.70 -8.50 -6.58
CA VAL A 18 -3.17 -7.72 -5.42
C VAL A 18 -4.32 -8.46 -4.73
N PRO A 19 -4.38 -8.51 -3.38
CA PRO A 19 -5.52 -9.12 -2.69
C PRO A 19 -6.86 -8.44 -3.04
N PRO A 20 -7.95 -9.20 -3.19
CA PRO A 20 -9.27 -8.62 -3.46
C PRO A 20 -9.69 -7.62 -2.37
N GLY A 21 -10.22 -6.47 -2.76
CA GLY A 21 -10.66 -5.43 -1.83
C GLY A 21 -9.56 -4.55 -1.24
N PHE A 22 -8.28 -4.92 -1.41
CA PHE A 22 -7.14 -4.18 -0.84
C PHE A 22 -7.24 -2.67 -1.06
N THR A 23 -7.44 -2.23 -2.31
CA THR A 23 -7.47 -0.80 -2.61
C THR A 23 -8.61 -0.08 -1.88
N GLU A 24 -9.79 -0.70 -1.83
CA GLU A 24 -10.96 -0.10 -1.18
C GLU A 24 -10.76 0.00 0.33
N ASP A 25 -10.19 -1.04 0.95
CA ASP A 25 -9.89 -1.07 2.37
C ASP A 25 -8.75 -0.11 2.73
N PHE A 26 -7.70 -0.03 1.91
CA PHE A 26 -6.62 0.92 2.10
C PHE A 26 -7.08 2.37 1.97
N VAL A 27 -7.97 2.67 1.01
CA VAL A 27 -8.59 4.00 0.92
C VAL A 27 -9.51 4.27 2.12
N ARG A 28 -10.24 3.27 2.61
CA ARG A 28 -11.07 3.39 3.82
C ARG A 28 -10.25 3.67 5.07
N LEU A 29 -9.06 3.06 5.20
CA LEU A 29 -8.10 3.36 6.26
C LEU A 29 -7.67 4.82 6.27
N HIS A 30 -7.73 5.49 5.11
CA HIS A 30 -7.48 6.93 4.95
C HIS A 30 -8.78 7.76 4.95
N GLU A 31 -9.84 7.29 5.63
CA GLU A 31 -11.15 7.96 5.73
C GLU A 31 -11.82 8.23 4.36
N GLY A 32 -11.47 7.47 3.33
CA GLY A 32 -11.95 7.69 1.96
C GLY A 32 -11.13 8.74 1.18
N GLY A 33 -10.06 9.28 1.77
CA GLY A 33 -9.18 10.27 1.16
C GLY A 33 -8.25 9.68 0.11
N TRP A 34 -8.74 9.54 -1.13
CA TRP A 34 -7.99 8.99 -2.26
C TRP A 34 -6.63 9.65 -2.49
N ASP A 35 -6.54 10.98 -2.45
CA ASP A 35 -5.28 11.69 -2.69
C ASP A 35 -4.22 11.36 -1.63
N ILE A 36 -4.65 11.14 -0.39
CA ILE A 36 -3.76 10.78 0.73
C ILE A 36 -3.34 9.32 0.60
N ALA A 37 -4.29 8.43 0.33
CA ALA A 37 -4.04 7.02 0.11
C ALA A 37 -3.08 6.78 -1.07
N GLU A 38 -3.26 7.49 -2.19
CA GLU A 38 -2.38 7.42 -3.36
C GLU A 38 -0.95 7.87 -3.02
N ARG A 39 -0.80 9.02 -2.35
CA ARG A 39 0.51 9.53 -1.90
C ARG A 39 1.22 8.54 -0.98
N ASP A 40 0.49 7.96 -0.03
CA ASP A 40 1.07 7.06 0.95
C ASP A 40 1.38 5.69 0.32
N TRP A 41 0.53 5.21 -0.58
CA TRP A 41 0.80 4.05 -1.41
C TRP A 41 2.12 4.17 -2.18
N GLU A 42 2.32 5.26 -2.92
CA GLU A 42 3.57 5.48 -3.66
C GLU A 42 4.80 5.40 -2.75
N ARG A 43 4.72 6.01 -1.56
CA ARG A 43 5.81 5.98 -0.58
C ARG A 43 6.07 4.58 -0.04
N ILE A 44 5.02 3.80 0.23
CA ILE A 44 5.17 2.43 0.73
C ILE A 44 5.83 1.54 -0.31
N VAL A 45 5.39 1.62 -1.57
CA VAL A 45 6.01 0.83 -2.64
C VAL A 45 7.50 1.20 -2.80
N VAL A 46 7.86 2.47 -2.67
CA VAL A 46 9.28 2.89 -2.64
C VAL A 46 10.03 2.29 -1.45
N LEU A 47 9.44 2.27 -0.25
CA LEU A 47 10.08 1.65 0.91
C LEU A 47 10.30 0.15 0.68
N VAL A 48 9.33 -0.55 0.12
CA VAL A 48 9.42 -2.00 -0.15
C VAL A 48 10.45 -2.30 -1.23
N LEU A 49 10.66 -1.41 -2.21
CA LEU A 49 11.69 -1.58 -3.25
C LEU A 49 13.11 -1.76 -2.69
N ASP A 50 13.39 -1.19 -1.51
CA ASP A 50 14.70 -1.26 -0.85
C ASP A 50 14.81 -2.41 0.17
N THR A 51 13.82 -3.31 0.23
CA THR A 51 13.77 -4.45 1.16
C THR A 51 14.10 -5.78 0.49
N ASP A 52 14.24 -6.84 1.30
CA ASP A 52 14.41 -8.22 0.85
C ASP A 52 13.13 -8.84 0.25
N ALA A 53 11.99 -8.14 0.31
CA ALA A 53 10.77 -8.52 -0.37
C ALA A 53 10.90 -8.43 -1.90
N VAL A 54 11.84 -7.64 -2.42
CA VAL A 54 12.17 -7.55 -3.84
C VAL A 54 13.43 -8.35 -4.12
N HIS A 55 13.38 -9.21 -5.13
CA HIS A 55 14.51 -10.06 -5.43
C HIS A 55 15.71 -9.20 -5.91
N PRO A 56 16.94 -9.40 -5.40
CA PRO A 56 18.07 -8.50 -5.64
C PRO A 56 18.56 -8.45 -7.10
N LYS A 57 18.11 -9.39 -7.94
CA LYS A 57 18.38 -9.40 -9.39
C LYS A 57 17.25 -8.80 -10.23
N SER A 58 16.11 -8.51 -9.61
CA SER A 58 14.99 -7.87 -10.30
C SER A 58 15.38 -6.46 -10.69
N ASN A 59 15.00 -6.05 -11.89
CA ASN A 59 15.29 -4.71 -12.40
C ASN A 59 14.05 -4.11 -13.07
N GLY A 60 14.04 -2.78 -13.10
CA GLY A 60 12.99 -1.99 -13.74
C GLY A 60 11.58 -2.42 -13.36
N ILE A 61 10.79 -2.83 -14.35
CA ILE A 61 9.37 -3.18 -14.20
C ILE A 61 9.18 -4.39 -13.28
N GLN A 62 10.09 -5.36 -13.30
CA GLN A 62 9.95 -6.55 -12.46
C GLN A 62 10.10 -6.22 -10.97
N ALA A 63 11.07 -5.38 -10.62
CA ALA A 63 11.24 -4.90 -9.25
C ALA A 63 10.00 -4.13 -8.76
N ILE A 64 9.42 -3.27 -9.61
CA ILE A 64 8.18 -2.55 -9.30
C ILE A 64 7.02 -3.53 -9.06
N ARG A 65 6.88 -4.55 -9.91
CA ARG A 65 5.83 -5.55 -9.77
C ARG A 65 5.95 -6.31 -8.45
N GLU A 66 7.15 -6.80 -8.14
CA GLU A 66 7.42 -7.50 -6.87
C GLU A 66 7.13 -6.59 -5.67
N ALA A 67 7.54 -5.32 -5.72
CA ALA A 67 7.28 -4.37 -4.64
C ALA A 67 5.79 -4.06 -4.44
N VAL A 68 5.04 -3.90 -5.54
CA VAL A 68 3.59 -3.65 -5.49
C VAL A 68 2.85 -4.85 -4.90
N GLU A 69 3.17 -6.06 -5.37
CA GLU A 69 2.53 -7.29 -4.89
C GLU A 69 2.86 -7.53 -3.40
N ALA A 70 4.12 -7.34 -3.00
CA ALA A 70 4.54 -7.47 -1.61
C ALA A 70 3.90 -6.40 -0.71
N ALA A 71 3.92 -5.13 -1.11
CA ALA A 71 3.32 -4.03 -0.34
C ALA A 71 1.83 -4.27 -0.09
N ALA A 72 1.09 -4.65 -1.13
CA ALA A 72 -0.33 -4.93 -0.99
C ALA A 72 -0.61 -6.17 -0.13
N ALA A 73 0.21 -7.22 -0.24
CA ALA A 73 0.09 -8.39 0.62
C ALA A 73 0.33 -8.06 2.09
N PHE A 74 1.39 -7.28 2.40
CA PHE A 74 1.69 -6.86 3.77
C PHE A 74 0.58 -6.02 4.39
N LEU A 75 0.02 -5.09 3.61
CA LEU A 75 -1.01 -4.17 4.09
C LEU A 75 -2.43 -4.75 4.07
N HIS A 76 -2.67 -5.86 3.39
CA HIS A 76 -3.96 -6.54 3.42
C HIS A 76 -4.11 -7.46 4.63
N ASP A 77 -3.00 -7.87 5.26
CA ASP A 77 -3.07 -8.61 6.51
C ASP A 77 -3.38 -7.66 7.68
N ASP A 78 -4.67 -7.45 7.92
CA ASP A 78 -5.19 -6.62 9.01
C ASP A 78 -4.73 -7.08 10.41
N TYR A 79 -4.21 -8.31 10.56
CA TYR A 79 -3.67 -8.79 11.82
C TYR A 79 -2.23 -8.31 12.04
N GLU A 80 -1.42 -8.29 10.99
CA GLU A 80 -0.03 -7.84 11.07
C GLU A 80 0.10 -6.32 10.91
N TRP A 81 -0.74 -5.69 10.09
CA TRP A 81 -0.65 -4.28 9.73
C TRP A 81 -2.02 -3.58 9.66
N PRO A 82 -2.74 -3.40 10.79
CA PRO A 82 -4.04 -2.71 10.80
C PRO A 82 -3.95 -1.18 10.60
N TRP A 83 -2.80 -0.67 10.18
CA TRP A 83 -2.51 0.77 10.15
C TRP A 83 -1.53 1.14 9.02
N CYS A 84 -1.58 2.39 8.58
CA CYS A 84 -0.72 2.88 7.50
C CYS A 84 0.67 3.29 8.04
N PRO A 85 1.79 2.72 7.53
CA PRO A 85 3.15 3.08 7.98
C PRO A 85 3.52 4.55 7.80
N ILE A 86 2.89 5.24 6.84
CA ILE A 86 3.29 6.61 6.46
C ILE A 86 2.61 7.65 7.34
N CYS A 87 1.30 7.56 7.48
CA CYS A 87 0.49 8.53 8.21
C CYS A 87 0.03 8.03 9.59
N GLN A 88 0.33 6.79 9.95
CA GLN A 88 -0.02 6.14 11.23
C GLN A 88 -1.52 6.04 11.51
N ARG A 89 -2.36 6.27 10.49
CA ARG A 89 -3.81 6.06 10.56
C ARG A 89 -4.13 4.60 10.89
N GLY A 90 -5.11 4.36 11.76
CA GLY A 90 -5.42 3.03 12.29
C GLY A 90 -4.63 2.61 13.53
N THR A 91 -3.65 3.41 13.99
CA THR A 91 -2.97 3.17 15.27
C THR A 91 -3.74 3.77 16.46
N ASP A 92 -3.42 3.32 17.68
CA ASP A 92 -3.89 3.97 18.92
C ASP A 92 -3.43 5.43 19.08
N VAL A 93 -2.43 5.88 18.32
CA VAL A 93 -1.95 7.27 18.32
C VAL A 93 -3.00 8.17 17.67
N GLU A 94 -3.55 7.77 16.53
CA GLU A 94 -4.63 8.50 15.85
C GLU A 94 -5.88 8.61 16.74
N ARG A 95 -6.27 7.49 17.39
CA ARG A 95 -7.44 7.42 18.29
C ARG A 95 -7.35 8.37 19.50
N ARG A 96 -6.14 8.84 19.86
CA ARG A 96 -5.93 9.81 20.95
C ARG A 96 -5.99 11.26 20.48
N GLU A 97 -5.92 11.51 19.18
CA GLU A 97 -5.97 12.85 18.59
C GLU A 97 -7.37 13.26 18.13
N GLU A 98 -8.36 12.35 18.17
CA GLU A 98 -9.78 12.70 18.03
C GLU A 98 -10.26 13.45 19.30
N PRO A 99 -10.65 14.74 19.22
CA PRO A 99 -11.20 15.44 20.37
C PRO A 99 -12.61 14.94 20.69
N ALA A 100 -12.88 14.72 21.98
CA ALA A 100 -14.20 14.42 22.54
C ALA A 100 -15.21 15.57 22.36
#